data_AF-A0A1H8T2G8-F1
#
_entry.id   AF-A0A1H8T2G8-F1
#
_cell.length_a   1.000
_cell.length_b   1.000
_cell.length_c   1.000
_cell.angle_alpha   90.00
_cell.angle_beta   90.00
_cell.angle_gamma   90.00
#
_symmetry.space_group_name_H-M   'P 1'
#
loop_
_entity.id
_entity.type
_entity.pdbx_description
1 polymer ?
#
loop_
_entity_poly.entity_id
_entity_poly.type
_entity_poly.pdbx_seq_one_letter_code
_entity_poly.pdbx_strand_id
1 'polypeptide(L)' 'MKKILMIGSLVFSLLLYGSFILTGNGAVLAFVLLGLVISFICAMLFLSNK' A
#
# COMPACT_ATOMS: atom_id res chain seq x y z
N MET A 1 -5.69 -16.76 -0.35
CA MET A 1 -4.35 -16.18 -0.08
C MET A 1 -4.18 -14.76 -0.66
N LYS A 2 -4.49 -14.49 -1.94
CA LYS A 2 -4.33 -13.16 -2.57
C LYS A 2 -5.02 -11.98 -1.84
N LYS A 3 -6.23 -12.18 -1.30
CA LYS A 3 -6.97 -11.13 -0.56
C LYS A 3 -6.28 -10.65 0.72
N ILE A 4 -5.64 -11.57 1.46
CA ILE A 4 -4.91 -11.24 2.70
C ILE A 4 -3.65 -10.43 2.39
N LEU A 5 -2.94 -10.76 1.32
CA LEU A 5 -1.81 -9.98 0.82
C LEU A 5 -2.21 -8.54 0.46
N MET A 6 -3.36 -8.39 -0.19
CA MET A 6 -3.88 -7.09 -0.61
C MET A 6 -4.25 -6.20 0.59
N ILE A 7 -4.91 -6.78 1.60
CA ILE A 7 -5.25 -6.10 2.85
C ILE A 7 -3.97 -5.76 3.64
N GLY A 8 -3.02 -6.69 3.73
CA GLY A 8 -1.74 -6.45 4.42
C GLY A 8 -0.94 -5.29 3.82
N SER A 9 -0.86 -5.22 2.48
CA SER A 9 -0.20 -4.09 1.80
C SER A 9 -0.91 -2.76 2.04
N LEU A 10 -2.25 -2.78 2.18
CA LEU A 10 -3.04 -1.58 2.41
C LEU A 10 -2.87 -1.05 3.84
N VAL A 11 -2.85 -1.96 4.82
CA VAL A 11 -2.54 -1.64 6.23
C VAL A 11 -1.11 -1.11 6.37
N PHE A 12 -0.16 -1.70 5.65
CA PHE A 12 1.24 -1.23 5.63
C PHE A 12 1.38 0.19 5.06
N SER A 13 0.69 0.50 3.95
CA SER A 13 0.62 1.87 3.41
C SER A 13 -0.01 2.85 4.39
N LEU A 14 -1.05 2.45 5.13
CA LEU A 14 -1.67 3.30 6.15
C LEU A 14 -0.70 3.62 7.29
N LEU A 15 0.06 2.63 7.77
CA LEU A 15 1.06 2.83 8.83
C LEU A 15 2.16 3.80 8.39
N LEU A 16 2.69 3.60 7.18
CA LEU A 16 3.68 4.51 6.59
C LEU A 16 3.14 5.94 6.43
N TYR A 17 1.86 6.09 6.08
CA TYR A 17 1.22 7.40 6.00
C TYR A 17 1.07 8.07 7.37
N GLY A 18 0.71 7.29 8.40
CA GLY A 18 0.70 7.78 9.79
C GLY A 18 2.10 8.24 10.23
N SER A 19 3.15 7.49 9.89
CA SER A 19 4.54 7.89 10.13
C SER A 19 4.93 9.16 9.36
N PHE A 20 4.45 9.35 8.13
CA PHE A 20 4.67 10.58 7.37
C PHE A 20 4.08 11.81 8.08
N ILE A 21 2.85 11.72 8.59
CA ILE A 21 2.20 12.81 9.35
C ILE A 21 3.02 13.18 10.59
N LEU A 22 3.57 12.18 11.29
CA LEU A 22 4.33 12.39 12.53
C LEU A 22 5.75 12.91 12.30
N THR A 23 6.45 12.43 11.26
CA THR A 23 7.86 12.76 11.01
C THR A 23 8.03 13.94 10.04
N GLY A 24 7.03 14.23 9.20
CA GLY A 24 7.10 15.30 8.19
C GLY A 24 8.12 15.06 7.07
N ASN A 25 8.71 13.87 7.00
CA ASN A 25 9.78 13.55 6.06
C ASN A 25 9.22 13.11 4.72
N GLY A 26 9.45 13.91 3.67
CA GLY A 26 8.96 13.66 2.30
C GLY A 26 9.36 12.30 1.72
N ALA A 27 10.46 11.70 2.18
CA ALA A 27 10.90 10.37 1.74
C ALA A 27 9.90 9.25 2.11
N VAL A 28 9.13 9.42 3.18
CA VAL A 28 8.12 8.44 3.61
C VAL A 28 6.95 8.38 2.63
N LEU A 29 6.65 9.51 1.97
CA LEU A 29 5.60 9.61 0.96
C LEU A 29 5.88 8.69 -0.25
N ALA A 30 7.15 8.57 -0.65
CA ALA A 30 7.57 7.66 -1.71
C ALA A 30 7.28 6.20 -1.34
N PHE A 31 7.54 5.80 -0.08
CA PHE A 31 7.20 4.47 0.42
C PHE A 31 5.69 4.22 0.51
N VAL A 32 4.90 5.23 0.89
CA VAL A 32 3.43 5.14 0.90
C VAL A 32 2.89 4.91 -0.51
N LEU A 33 3.37 5.68 -1.49
CA LEU A 33 2.99 5.52 -2.90
C LEU A 33 3.34 4.12 -3.41
N LEU A 34 4.52 3.61 -3.06
CA LEU A 34 4.99 2.30 -3.48
C LEU A 34 4.08 1.18 -2.95
N GLY A 35 3.69 1.25 -1.68
CA GLY A 35 2.72 0.31 -1.08
C GLY A 35 1.31 0.39 -1.69
N LEU A 36 0.88 1.59 -2.10
CA LEU A 36 -0.39 1.81 -2.79
C LEU A 36 -0.37 1.21 -4.19
N VAL A 37 0.69 1.42 -4.96
CA VAL A 37 0.88 0.85 -6.32
C VAL A 37 0.86 -0.68 -6.26
N ILE A 38 1.57 -1.29 -5.30
CA ILE A 38 1.55 -2.75 -5.12
C ILE A 38 0.14 -3.25 -4.79
N SER A 39 -0.58 -2.57 -3.89
CA SER A 39 -1.97 -2.91 -3.56
C SER A 39 -2.89 -2.82 -4.79
N PHE A 40 -2.72 -1.79 -5.62
CA PHE A 40 -3.49 -1.57 -6.84
C PHE A 40 -3.21 -2.62 -7.92
N ILE A 41 -1.94 -2.98 -8.14
CA ILE A 41 -1.55 -4.04 -9.07
C ILE A 41 -2.16 -5.37 -8.62
N CYS A 42 -2.09 -5.67 -7.32
CA CYS A 42 -2.67 -6.88 -6.74
C CYS A 42 -4.20 -6.90 -6.91
N ALA A 43 -4.87 -5.75 -6.77
CA ALA A 43 -6.29 -5.56 -7.07
C ALA A 43 -6.63 -5.88 -8.52
N MET A 44 -5.89 -5.28 -9.44
CA MET A 44 -6.09 -5.41 -10.88
C MET A 44 -5.89 -6.86 -11.32
N LEU A 45 -4.85 -7.50 -10.80
CA LEU A 45 -4.52 -8.89 -11.12
C LEU A 45 -5.55 -9.86 -10.53
N PHE A 46 -6.15 -9.52 -9.38
CA PHE A 46 -7.27 -10.27 -8.81
C PHE A 46 -8.56 -10.10 -9.63
N LEU A 47 -8.88 -8.89 -10.07
CA LEU A 47 -10.04 -8.60 -10.93
C LEU A 47 -9.90 -9.20 -12.33
N SER A 48 -8.71 -9.15 -12.92
CA SER A 48 -8.43 -9.68 -14.25
C SER A 48 -8.37 -11.22 -14.32
N ASN A 49 -8.27 -11.89 -13.16
CA ASN A 49 -8.34 -13.35 -13.06
C ASN A 49 -9.77 -13.86 -12.77
N LYS A 50 -10.78 -12.99 -12.90
CA LYS A 50 -12.19 -13.29 -12.63
C LYS A 50 -13.02 -13.07 -13.88
#